data_AF-A0A2P7B868-F1
#
_entry.id   AF-A0A2P7B868-F1
#
_cell.length_a   1.000
_cell.length_b   1.000
_cell.length_c   1.000
_cell.angle_alpha   90.00
_cell.angle_beta   90.00
_cell.angle_gamma   90.00
#
_symmetry.space_group_name_H-M   'P 1'
#
loop_
_entity.id
_entity.type
_entity.pdbx_description
1 polymer ?
#
loop_
_entity_poly.entity_id
_entity_poly.type
_entity_poly.pdbx_seq_one_letter_code
_entity_poly.pdbx_strand_id
1 'polypeptide(L)'
;MTDARTTLYHRHRFPAEIIAEAVWLYFRFPLSFRMVEDMLAYKGIIVTHKTVRQWAEKFGRDYANKIRRRTPRLGDKWHLDEAVISINGKKHFLWRAVDQDGFVLEVLVQSRRDTKAAKRLIRKLLTKSGCAPRVMITDKLGSYAAACTQIGLTSCDHRQHKGLNNRAENSHQPIRRRERIMKRFKSTRQLQRFISIHDPIANLHHIPRNKFSSSDHHQLRQAAMTVWQEIACVKTA
;
A
#
# COMPACT_ATOMS: atom_id res chain seq x y z
N MET A 1 20.67 3.85 26.70
CA MET A 1 20.00 3.50 25.42
C MET A 1 18.60 4.05 25.48
N THR A 2 18.28 5.08 24.70
CA THR A 2 16.94 5.68 24.66
C THR A 2 15.96 4.67 24.05
N ASP A 3 14.86 4.38 24.75
CA ASP A 3 13.81 3.49 24.25
C ASP A 3 13.27 4.02 22.91
N ALA A 4 13.23 3.14 21.90
CA ALA A 4 12.77 3.46 20.55
C ALA A 4 11.33 4.02 20.54
N ARG A 5 10.50 3.63 21.52
CA ARG A 5 9.16 4.19 21.76
C ARG A 5 9.23 5.64 22.22
N THR A 6 10.10 5.93 23.21
CA THR A 6 10.31 7.28 23.74
C THR A 6 10.80 8.24 22.67
N THR A 7 11.67 7.80 21.76
CA THR A 7 12.14 8.66 20.65
C THR A 7 11.07 8.92 19.60
N LEU A 8 10.27 7.91 19.21
CA LEU A 8 9.29 8.05 18.13
C LEU A 8 8.12 8.96 18.50
N TYR A 9 7.61 8.83 19.72
CA TYR A 9 6.43 9.57 20.20
C TYR A 9 6.80 10.75 21.11
N HIS A 10 8.07 11.14 21.15
CA HIS A 10 8.52 12.24 21.98
C HIS A 10 7.68 13.50 21.74
N ARG A 11 7.25 14.16 22.83
CA ARG A 11 6.45 15.39 22.86
C ARG A 11 5.03 15.26 22.29
N HIS A 12 4.47 14.06 22.20
CA HIS A 12 3.05 13.88 21.90
C HIS A 12 2.22 13.75 23.18
N ARG A 13 1.13 14.52 23.24
CA ARG A 13 0.17 14.49 24.36
C ARG A 13 -0.54 13.14 24.50
N PHE A 14 -0.77 12.44 23.39
CA PHE A 14 -1.53 11.19 23.38
C PHE A 14 -0.60 9.98 23.42
N PRO A 15 -0.98 8.91 24.15
CA PRO A 15 -0.30 7.62 24.15
C PRO A 15 -0.03 7.07 22.74
N ALA A 16 1.07 6.32 22.62
CA ALA A 16 1.49 5.69 21.37
C ALA A 16 0.42 4.75 20.81
N GLU A 17 -0.31 4.06 21.68
CA GLU A 17 -1.43 3.17 21.41
C GLU A 17 -2.53 3.88 20.60
N ILE A 18 -2.96 5.05 21.09
CA ILE A 18 -4.06 5.83 20.50
C ILE A 18 -3.63 6.37 19.14
N ILE A 19 -2.40 6.89 19.05
CA ILE A 19 -1.86 7.39 17.80
C ILE A 19 -1.73 6.27 16.77
N ALA A 20 -1.17 5.13 17.17
CA ALA A 20 -1.01 3.97 16.29
C ALA A 20 -2.38 3.45 15.83
N GLU A 21 -3.36 3.32 16.73
CA GLU A 21 -4.72 2.92 16.39
C GLU A 21 -5.36 3.87 15.37
N ALA A 22 -5.26 5.19 15.58
CA ALA A 22 -5.81 6.18 14.66
C ALA A 22 -5.20 6.06 13.25
N VAL A 23 -3.88 5.90 13.18
CA VAL A 23 -3.16 5.71 11.92
C VAL A 23 -3.53 4.38 11.25
N TRP A 24 -3.63 3.31 12.04
CA TRP A 24 -4.06 2.00 11.58
C TRP A 24 -5.46 2.05 10.98
N LEU A 25 -6.43 2.60 11.72
CA LEU A 25 -7.82 2.74 11.28
C LEU A 25 -7.90 3.50 9.95
N TYR A 26 -7.20 4.64 9.85
CA TYR A 26 -7.22 5.47 8.66
C TYR A 26 -6.68 4.77 7.41
N PHE A 27 -5.57 4.02 7.52
CA PHE A 27 -4.95 3.38 6.36
C PHE A 27 -5.49 1.97 6.08
N ARG A 28 -5.97 1.25 7.09
CA ARG A 28 -6.49 -0.12 6.94
C ARG A 28 -7.92 -0.15 6.41
N PHE A 29 -8.74 0.83 6.77
CA PHE A 29 -10.15 0.87 6.41
C PHE A 29 -10.44 2.06 5.49
N PRO A 30 -11.56 2.01 4.75
CA PRO A 30 -11.96 3.11 3.89
C PRO A 30 -12.58 4.26 4.71
N LEU A 31 -11.86 4.78 5.71
CA LEU A 31 -12.30 5.84 6.62
C LEU A 31 -11.75 7.24 6.25
N SER A 32 -12.59 8.26 6.37
CA SER A 32 -12.11 9.65 6.36
C SER A 32 -11.48 10.03 7.71
N PHE A 33 -10.71 11.11 7.77
CA PHE A 33 -10.15 11.58 9.04
C PHE A 33 -11.22 11.96 10.07
N ARG A 34 -12.38 12.44 9.62
CA ARG A 34 -13.53 12.76 10.50
C ARG A 34 -14.15 11.50 11.08
N MET A 35 -14.30 10.45 10.26
CA MET A 35 -14.80 9.16 10.76
C MET A 35 -13.87 8.55 11.82
N VAL A 36 -12.54 8.71 11.67
CA VAL A 36 -11.60 8.26 12.71
C VAL A 36 -11.70 9.13 13.96
N GLU A 37 -11.89 10.45 13.83
CA GLU A 37 -12.21 11.34 14.94
C GLU A 37 -13.48 10.89 15.69
N ASP A 38 -14.56 10.58 14.99
CA ASP A 38 -15.81 10.08 15.59
C ASP A 38 -15.61 8.74 16.32
N MET A 39 -14.85 7.82 15.72
CA MET A 39 -14.53 6.52 16.34
C MET A 39 -13.69 6.66 17.62
N LEU A 40 -12.78 7.64 17.67
CA LEU A 40 -12.01 7.94 18.88
C LEU A 40 -12.88 8.62 19.93
N ALA A 41 -13.78 9.52 19.52
CA ALA A 41 -14.73 10.17 20.43
C ALA A 41 -15.67 9.16 21.10
N TYR A 42 -16.12 8.13 20.36
CA TYR A 42 -16.88 7.00 20.93
C TYR A 42 -16.13 6.27 22.06
N LYS A 43 -14.80 6.26 22.02
CA LYS A 43 -13.93 5.70 23.08
C LYS A 43 -13.55 6.71 24.17
N GLY A 44 -14.18 7.89 24.19
CA GLY A 44 -13.86 8.97 25.13
C GLY A 44 -12.57 9.76 24.80
N ILE A 45 -11.99 9.55 23.61
CA ILE A 45 -10.74 10.20 23.19
C ILE A 45 -11.06 11.42 22.32
N ILE A 46 -10.96 12.62 22.90
CA ILE A 46 -11.29 13.86 22.20
C ILE A 46 -10.08 14.39 21.41
N VAL A 47 -10.17 14.31 20.08
CA VAL A 47 -9.17 14.82 19.13
C VAL A 47 -9.88 15.43 17.93
N THR A 48 -9.17 16.28 17.17
CA THR A 48 -9.71 16.78 15.90
C THR A 48 -9.27 15.91 14.71
N HIS A 49 -10.04 15.87 13.61
CA HIS A 49 -9.57 15.24 12.36
C HIS A 49 -8.24 15.83 11.86
N LYS A 50 -7.92 17.09 12.18
CA LYS A 50 -6.61 17.70 11.84
C LYS A 50 -5.49 17.02 12.61
N THR A 51 -5.71 16.69 13.88
CA THR A 51 -4.79 15.91 14.70
C THR A 51 -4.57 14.51 14.12
N VAL A 52 -5.66 13.80 13.77
CA VAL A 52 -5.57 12.48 13.11
C VAL A 52 -4.78 12.57 11.80
N ARG A 53 -5.04 13.60 10.99
CA ARG A 53 -4.30 13.85 9.76
C ARG A 53 -2.81 14.04 10.04
N GLN A 54 -2.43 14.88 11.00
CA GLN A 54 -1.02 15.09 11.37
C GLN A 54 -0.35 13.79 11.82
N TRP A 55 -1.04 12.95 12.57
CA TRP A 55 -0.52 11.63 12.97
C TRP A 55 -0.33 10.70 11.77
N ALA A 56 -1.34 10.56 10.90
CA ALA A 56 -1.23 9.75 9.69
C ALA A 56 -0.09 10.23 8.78
N GLU A 57 0.11 11.54 8.72
CA GLU A 57 1.16 12.20 7.94
C GLU A 57 2.57 11.99 8.51
N LYS A 58 2.73 12.07 9.84
CA LYS A 58 4.00 11.93 10.55
C LYS A 58 4.40 10.47 10.73
N PHE A 59 3.54 9.67 11.37
CA PHE A 59 3.86 8.30 11.78
C PHE A 59 3.64 7.28 10.67
N GLY A 60 2.65 7.49 9.80
CA GLY A 60 2.36 6.55 8.72
C GLY A 60 3.57 6.27 7.81
N ARG A 61 4.43 7.28 7.59
CA ARG A 61 5.67 7.10 6.81
C ARG A 61 6.66 6.18 7.51
N ASP A 62 6.86 6.37 8.81
CA ASP A 62 7.77 5.55 9.63
C ASP A 62 7.28 4.10 9.68
N TYR A 63 6.00 3.88 10.00
CA TYR A 63 5.42 2.54 10.03
C TYR A 63 5.55 1.85 8.68
N ALA A 64 5.20 2.52 7.58
CA ALA A 64 5.34 1.97 6.24
C ALA A 64 6.80 1.62 5.89
N ASN A 65 7.78 2.40 6.34
CA ASN A 65 9.20 2.08 6.16
C ASN A 65 9.62 0.85 6.96
N LYS A 66 9.21 0.75 8.22
CA LYS A 66 9.48 -0.42 9.07
C LYS A 66 8.82 -1.68 8.51
N ILE A 67 7.57 -1.61 8.05
CA ILE A 67 6.90 -2.71 7.34
C ILE A 67 7.74 -3.14 6.15
N ARG A 68 8.13 -2.20 5.28
CA ARG A 68 8.94 -2.51 4.09
C ARG A 68 10.25 -3.23 4.44
N ARG A 69 10.95 -2.82 5.50
CA ARG A 69 12.22 -3.43 5.95
C ARG A 69 12.02 -4.85 6.49
N ARG A 70 10.89 -5.12 7.13
CA ARG A 70 10.55 -6.44 7.69
C ARG A 70 9.87 -7.37 6.69
N THR A 71 9.34 -6.83 5.58
CA THR A 71 8.65 -7.63 4.58
C THR A 71 9.68 -8.46 3.83
N PRO A 72 9.58 -9.80 3.85
CA PRO A 72 10.47 -10.63 3.06
C PRO A 72 10.22 -10.40 1.58
N ARG A 73 11.05 -11.01 0.74
CA ARG A 73 10.84 -10.97 -0.70
C ARG A 73 9.47 -11.57 -1.04
N LEU A 74 8.66 -10.79 -1.75
CA LEU A 74 7.34 -11.18 -2.23
C LEU A 74 7.44 -12.03 -3.51
N GLY A 75 6.31 -12.51 -4.01
CA GLY A 75 6.26 -13.50 -5.08
C GLY A 75 7.00 -13.13 -6.38
N ASP A 76 7.39 -14.16 -7.12
CA ASP A 76 8.14 -14.08 -8.39
C ASP A 76 7.24 -14.02 -9.64
N LYS A 77 5.91 -14.15 -9.46
CA LYS A 77 4.91 -13.98 -10.53
C LYS A 77 4.22 -12.64 -10.36
N TRP A 78 4.51 -11.72 -11.26
CA TRP A 78 4.01 -10.35 -11.18
C TRP A 78 2.81 -10.13 -12.09
N HIS A 79 1.80 -9.42 -11.60
CA HIS A 79 0.68 -8.92 -12.38
C HIS A 79 0.73 -7.39 -12.38
N LEU A 80 0.83 -6.78 -13.56
CA LEU A 80 0.93 -5.33 -13.73
C LEU A 80 -0.29 -4.80 -14.49
N ASP A 81 -0.83 -3.70 -13.99
CA ASP A 81 -1.96 -3.02 -14.61
C ASP A 81 -1.93 -1.52 -14.31
N GLU A 82 -2.71 -0.77 -15.08
CA GLU A 82 -2.88 0.66 -14.88
C GLU A 82 -4.35 1.07 -14.81
N ALA A 83 -4.66 1.89 -13.82
CA ALA A 83 -5.99 2.47 -13.65
C ALA A 83 -5.96 3.97 -13.92
N VAL A 84 -6.98 4.46 -14.63
CA VAL A 84 -7.22 5.90 -14.79
C VAL A 84 -7.74 6.49 -13.48
N ILE A 85 -7.15 7.60 -13.05
CA ILE A 85 -7.58 8.41 -11.91
C ILE A 85 -7.70 9.87 -12.36
N SER A 86 -8.74 10.58 -11.90
CA SER A 86 -8.93 12.00 -12.19
C SER A 86 -8.50 12.86 -11.01
N ILE A 87 -7.58 13.80 -11.25
CA ILE A 87 -7.09 14.76 -10.26
C ILE A 87 -7.30 16.15 -10.83
N ASN A 88 -8.15 16.96 -10.18
CA ASN A 88 -8.54 18.31 -10.62
C ASN A 88 -8.94 18.36 -12.11
N GLY A 89 -9.76 17.39 -12.55
CA GLY A 89 -10.24 17.30 -13.93
C GLY A 89 -9.23 16.72 -14.93
N LYS A 90 -7.96 16.53 -14.55
CA LYS A 90 -6.93 15.97 -15.43
C LYS A 90 -6.79 14.46 -15.21
N LYS A 91 -6.61 13.73 -16.32
CA LYS A 91 -6.38 12.27 -16.29
C LYS A 91 -4.93 11.99 -15.84
N HIS A 92 -4.80 11.05 -14.91
CA HIS A 92 -3.55 10.46 -14.47
C HIS A 92 -3.69 8.93 -14.48
N PHE A 93 -2.56 8.24 -14.44
CA PHE A 93 -2.49 6.78 -14.49
C PHE A 93 -1.80 6.26 -13.23
N LEU A 94 -2.51 5.39 -12.51
CA LEU A 94 -1.98 4.64 -11.39
C LEU A 94 -1.49 3.29 -11.90
N TRP A 95 -0.18 3.20 -12.10
CA TRP A 95 0.52 1.98 -12.47
C TRP A 95 0.75 1.14 -11.22
N ARG A 96 0.34 -0.12 -11.25
CA ARG A 96 0.38 -0.99 -10.08
C ARG A 96 0.90 -2.37 -10.44
N ALA A 97 1.68 -2.93 -9.52
CA ALA A 97 2.16 -4.29 -9.59
C ALA A 97 1.81 -5.04 -8.31
N VAL A 98 1.32 -6.26 -8.48
CA VAL A 98 1.02 -7.20 -7.40
C VAL A 98 1.61 -8.58 -7.70
N ASP A 99 1.83 -9.40 -6.67
CA ASP A 99 2.26 -10.78 -6.86
C ASP A 99 1.07 -11.76 -7.03
N GLN A 100 1.37 -13.06 -7.14
CA GLN A 100 0.37 -14.11 -7.28
C GLN A 100 -0.65 -14.20 -6.13
N ASP A 101 -0.28 -13.77 -4.93
CA ASP A 101 -1.13 -13.78 -3.75
C ASP A 101 -1.89 -12.46 -3.55
N GLY A 102 -1.57 -11.45 -4.37
CA GLY A 102 -2.20 -10.15 -4.39
C GLY A 102 -1.53 -9.13 -3.47
N PHE A 103 -0.34 -9.42 -2.95
CA PHE A 103 0.44 -8.41 -2.24
C PHE A 103 0.94 -7.35 -3.21
N VAL A 104 0.84 -6.09 -2.80
CA VAL A 104 1.28 -4.96 -3.61
C VAL A 104 2.79 -4.85 -3.59
N LEU A 105 3.40 -5.02 -4.77
CA LEU A 105 4.84 -4.94 -4.95
C LEU A 105 5.29 -3.48 -5.09
N GLU A 106 4.64 -2.73 -5.98
CA GLU A 106 4.98 -1.34 -6.27
C GLU A 106 3.80 -0.59 -6.90
N VAL A 107 3.72 0.72 -6.64
CA VAL A 107 2.70 1.60 -7.22
C VAL A 107 3.28 2.96 -7.58
N LEU A 108 2.93 3.44 -8.77
CA LEU A 108 3.43 4.69 -9.32
C LEU A 108 2.31 5.48 -9.99
N VAL A 109 2.18 6.75 -9.60
CA VAL A 109 1.29 7.70 -10.30
C VAL A 109 2.09 8.41 -11.39
N GLN A 110 1.60 8.39 -12.63
CA GLN A 110 2.19 9.12 -13.75
C GLN A 110 1.12 9.94 -14.47
N SER A 111 1.53 11.01 -15.15
CA SER A 111 0.65 11.81 -16.01
C SER A 111 0.36 11.16 -17.36
N ARG A 112 1.20 10.22 -17.79
CA ARG A 112 1.12 9.57 -19.10
C ARG A 112 0.96 8.05 -18.98
N ARG A 113 0.28 7.46 -19.97
CA ARG A 113 0.16 6.03 -20.19
C ARG A 113 1.11 5.63 -21.33
N ASP A 114 2.40 5.53 -21.03
CA ASP A 114 3.44 5.31 -22.03
C ASP A 114 4.53 4.32 -21.57
N THR A 115 5.41 3.97 -22.51
CA THR A 115 6.54 3.06 -22.29
C THR A 115 7.51 3.58 -21.22
N LYS A 116 7.68 4.89 -21.09
CA LYS A 116 8.57 5.50 -20.08
C LYS A 116 8.05 5.25 -18.67
N ALA A 117 6.74 5.39 -18.47
CA ALA A 117 6.07 5.10 -17.22
C ALA A 117 6.12 3.61 -16.87
N ALA A 118 5.81 2.72 -17.83
CA ALA A 118 5.93 1.27 -17.66
C ALA A 118 7.36 0.85 -17.27
N LYS A 119 8.36 1.35 -18.00
CA LYS A 119 9.78 1.11 -17.75
C LYS A 119 10.21 1.58 -16.36
N ARG A 120 9.70 2.72 -15.91
CA ARG A 120 9.97 3.24 -14.55
C ARG A 120 9.39 2.33 -13.47
N LEU A 121 8.16 1.83 -13.65
CA LEU A 121 7.56 0.86 -12.72
C LEU A 121 8.41 -0.42 -12.65
N ILE A 122 8.73 -1.02 -13.80
CA ILE A 122 9.47 -2.29 -13.88
C ILE A 122 10.87 -2.16 -13.26
N ARG A 123 11.60 -1.07 -13.56
CA ARG A 123 12.91 -0.84 -12.93
C ARG A 123 12.81 -0.75 -11.40
N LYS A 124 11.81 -0.03 -10.90
CA LYS A 124 11.60 0.11 -9.45
C LYS A 124 11.27 -1.23 -8.80
N LEU A 125 10.48 -2.07 -9.46
CA LEU A 125 10.20 -3.44 -9.03
C LEU A 125 11.45 -4.31 -8.97
N LEU A 126 12.27 -4.30 -10.03
CA LEU A 126 13.52 -5.06 -10.09
C LEU A 126 14.47 -4.64 -8.97
N THR A 127 14.66 -3.34 -8.75
CA THR A 127 15.50 -2.82 -7.65
C THR A 127 14.98 -3.27 -6.30
N LYS A 128 13.66 -3.28 -6.09
CA LYS A 128 13.06 -3.63 -4.80
C LYS A 128 13.04 -5.14 -4.53
N SER A 129 12.80 -5.95 -5.57
CA SER A 129 12.77 -7.41 -5.45
C SER A 129 14.19 -8.01 -5.45
N GLY A 130 15.17 -7.28 -5.97
CA GLY A 130 16.57 -7.73 -6.10
C GLY A 130 16.77 -8.78 -7.19
N CYS A 131 15.76 -9.03 -8.03
CA CYS A 131 15.69 -10.20 -8.89
C CYS A 131 14.59 -10.02 -9.95
N ALA A 132 14.77 -10.64 -11.12
CA ALA A 132 13.76 -10.68 -12.17
C ALA A 132 12.59 -11.60 -11.79
N PRO A 133 11.35 -11.28 -12.21
CA PRO A 133 10.23 -12.21 -12.07
C PRO A 133 10.42 -13.41 -12.99
N ARG A 134 9.87 -14.56 -12.58
CA ARG A 134 9.75 -15.72 -13.45
C ARG A 134 8.68 -15.51 -14.51
N VAL A 135 7.55 -14.91 -14.12
CA VAL A 135 6.42 -14.61 -15.01
C VAL A 135 5.94 -13.20 -14.75
N MET A 136 5.67 -12.46 -15.83
CA MET A 136 5.00 -11.17 -15.77
C MET A 136 3.74 -11.21 -16.61
N ILE A 137 2.61 -10.87 -15.99
CA ILE A 137 1.30 -10.82 -16.64
C ILE A 137 0.88 -9.36 -16.73
N THR A 138 0.48 -8.95 -17.92
CA THR A 138 -0.07 -7.60 -18.17
C THR A 138 -1.33 -7.70 -19.02
N ASP A 139 -2.10 -6.61 -19.08
CA ASP A 139 -3.06 -6.43 -20.18
C ASP A 139 -2.31 -6.25 -21.52
N LYS A 140 -3.06 -6.00 -22.60
CA LYS A 140 -2.57 -5.81 -23.97
C LYS A 140 -1.98 -4.42 -24.24
N LEU A 141 -1.63 -3.64 -23.20
CA LEU A 141 -0.95 -2.36 -23.40
C LEU A 141 0.48 -2.61 -23.93
N GLY A 142 0.74 -2.19 -25.18
CA GLY A 142 2.05 -2.38 -25.84
C GLY A 142 3.24 -1.72 -25.11
N SER A 143 2.97 -0.73 -24.25
CA SER A 143 4.00 -0.07 -23.44
C SER A 143 4.77 -1.02 -22.52
N TYR A 144 4.14 -2.10 -22.02
CA TYR A 144 4.84 -3.08 -21.19
C TYR A 144 5.83 -3.90 -22.02
N ALA A 145 5.41 -4.43 -23.17
CA ALA A 145 6.31 -5.20 -24.05
C ALA A 145 7.51 -4.36 -24.48
N ALA A 146 7.27 -3.13 -24.94
CA ALA A 146 8.33 -2.20 -25.30
C ALA A 146 9.27 -1.88 -24.12
N ALA A 147 8.73 -1.75 -22.90
CA ALA A 147 9.54 -1.54 -21.70
C ALA A 147 10.41 -2.75 -21.36
N CYS A 148 9.89 -3.98 -21.52
CA CYS A 148 10.65 -5.22 -21.30
C CYS A 148 11.84 -5.31 -22.23
N THR A 149 11.61 -5.08 -23.53
CA THR A 149 12.67 -5.07 -24.55
C THR A 149 13.75 -4.04 -24.21
N GLN A 150 13.36 -2.81 -23.84
CA GLN A 150 14.31 -1.75 -23.49
C GLN A 150 15.06 -1.96 -22.16
N ILE A 151 14.59 -2.87 -21.30
CA ILE A 151 15.26 -3.25 -20.05
C ILE A 151 16.15 -4.48 -20.26
N GLY A 152 15.92 -5.27 -21.30
CA GLY A 152 16.61 -6.55 -21.53
C GLY A 152 16.05 -7.67 -20.65
N LEU A 153 14.74 -7.65 -20.35
CA LEU A 153 14.09 -8.64 -19.48
C LEU A 153 13.78 -9.96 -20.24
N THR A 154 14.81 -10.61 -20.80
CA THR A 154 14.68 -11.77 -21.70
C THR A 154 14.36 -13.09 -20.99
N SER A 155 14.75 -13.23 -19.71
CA SER A 155 14.50 -14.43 -18.91
C SER A 155 13.09 -14.50 -18.30
N CYS A 156 12.32 -13.41 -18.39
CA CYS A 156 10.97 -13.33 -17.86
C CYS A 156 9.96 -13.80 -18.93
N ASP A 157 9.11 -14.75 -18.58
CA ASP A 157 7.94 -15.10 -19.40
C ASP A 157 6.88 -13.98 -19.31
N HIS A 158 6.89 -13.05 -20.29
CA HIS A 158 5.93 -11.95 -20.38
C HIS A 158 4.68 -12.39 -21.15
N ARG A 159 3.55 -12.48 -20.44
CA ARG A 159 2.25 -12.88 -20.99
C ARG A 159 1.28 -11.70 -21.02
N GLN A 160 0.80 -11.35 -22.21
CA GLN A 160 -0.24 -10.34 -22.39
C GLN A 160 -1.62 -11.00 -22.47
N HIS A 161 -2.33 -11.07 -21.35
CA HIS A 161 -3.60 -11.79 -21.29
C HIS A 161 -4.60 -11.16 -20.31
N LYS A 162 -5.71 -10.62 -20.86
CA LYS A 162 -6.79 -9.96 -20.10
C LYS A 162 -7.28 -10.78 -18.91
N GLY A 163 -7.73 -12.02 -19.15
CA GLY A 163 -8.29 -12.87 -18.09
C GLY A 163 -7.29 -13.29 -17.01
N LEU A 164 -5.98 -13.29 -17.31
CA LEU A 164 -4.95 -13.61 -16.30
C LEU A 164 -4.58 -12.37 -15.47
N ASN A 165 -4.95 -11.17 -15.94
CA ASN A 165 -4.63 -9.91 -15.29
C ASN A 165 -5.69 -9.46 -14.26
N ASN A 166 -6.78 -10.20 -14.08
CA ASN A 166 -7.83 -9.93 -13.09
C ASN A 166 -7.27 -9.65 -11.69
N ARG A 167 -6.13 -10.25 -11.34
CA ARG A 167 -5.44 -10.01 -10.06
C ARG A 167 -4.98 -8.55 -9.90
N ALA A 168 -4.32 -8.00 -10.91
CA ALA A 168 -3.89 -6.60 -10.88
C ALA A 168 -5.09 -5.65 -11.00
N GLU A 169 -6.08 -5.97 -11.84
CA GLU A 169 -7.30 -5.16 -11.95
C GLU A 169 -8.04 -5.05 -10.61
N ASN A 170 -8.31 -6.20 -9.97
CA ASN A 170 -8.96 -6.27 -8.65
C ASN A 170 -8.14 -5.56 -7.57
N SER A 171 -6.81 -5.54 -7.71
CA SER A 171 -5.97 -4.83 -6.76
C SER A 171 -6.35 -3.36 -6.68
N HIS A 172 -6.83 -2.71 -7.75
CA HIS A 172 -7.22 -1.28 -7.73
C HIS A 172 -8.45 -0.97 -6.86
N GLN A 173 -9.27 -1.96 -6.50
CA GLN A 173 -10.55 -1.73 -5.81
C GLN A 173 -10.44 -1.01 -4.46
N PRO A 174 -9.50 -1.35 -3.55
CA PRO A 174 -9.31 -0.61 -2.30
C PRO A 174 -8.99 0.87 -2.53
N ILE A 175 -8.14 1.19 -3.50
CA ILE A 175 -7.81 2.58 -3.83
C ILE A 175 -9.01 3.31 -4.43
N ARG A 176 -9.80 2.66 -5.29
CA ARG A 176 -11.05 3.25 -5.82
C ARG A 176 -12.06 3.56 -4.71
N ARG A 177 -12.22 2.66 -3.73
CA ARG A 177 -13.07 2.90 -2.54
C ARG A 177 -12.57 4.11 -1.74
N ARG A 178 -11.25 4.19 -1.52
CA ARG A 178 -10.61 5.34 -0.84
C ARG A 178 -10.82 6.65 -1.59
N GLU A 179 -10.62 6.66 -2.90
CA GLU A 179 -10.81 7.84 -3.75
C GLU A 179 -12.23 8.40 -3.64
N ARG A 180 -13.26 7.53 -3.68
CA ARG A 180 -14.67 7.94 -3.55
C ARG A 180 -14.95 8.61 -2.21
N ILE A 181 -14.53 8.00 -1.12
CA ILE A 181 -14.78 8.52 0.25
C ILE A 181 -14.01 9.82 0.49
N MET A 182 -12.80 9.94 -0.07
CA MET A 182 -11.99 11.15 0.04
C MET A 182 -12.45 12.28 -0.92
N LYS A 183 -13.52 12.08 -1.70
CA LYS A 183 -13.97 13.01 -2.74
C LYS A 183 -12.84 13.39 -3.71
N ARG A 184 -12.14 12.35 -4.17
CA ARG A 184 -10.95 12.38 -5.06
C ARG A 184 -9.72 13.03 -4.44
N PHE A 185 -8.56 12.58 -4.90
CA PHE A 185 -7.28 13.19 -4.54
C PHE A 185 -7.12 14.57 -5.20
N LYS A 186 -6.45 15.49 -4.51
CA LYS A 186 -6.27 16.89 -4.96
C LYS A 186 -4.95 17.14 -5.67
N SER A 187 -3.98 16.23 -5.54
CA SER A 187 -2.71 16.29 -6.29
C SER A 187 -2.08 14.91 -6.47
N THR A 188 -1.21 14.78 -7.47
CA THR A 188 -0.41 13.56 -7.70
C THR A 188 0.51 13.25 -6.53
N ARG A 189 1.12 14.29 -5.93
CA ARG A 189 1.96 14.16 -4.73
C ARG A 189 1.17 13.61 -3.55
N GLN A 190 -0.06 14.10 -3.34
CA GLN A 190 -0.93 13.60 -2.28
C GLN A 190 -1.27 12.12 -2.49
N LEU A 191 -1.67 11.74 -3.70
CA LEU A 191 -1.98 10.35 -4.04
C LEU A 191 -0.75 9.44 -3.86
N GLN A 192 0.41 9.82 -4.40
CA GLN A 192 1.64 9.05 -4.28
C GLN A 192 2.08 8.90 -2.81
N ARG A 193 1.94 9.96 -2.01
CA ARG A 193 2.21 9.92 -0.57
C ARG A 193 1.25 8.98 0.15
N PHE A 194 -0.04 9.01 -0.20
CA PHE A 194 -1.05 8.13 0.38
C PHE A 194 -0.77 6.66 0.09
N ILE A 195 -0.64 6.27 -1.19
CA ILE A 195 -0.43 4.87 -1.59
C ILE A 195 0.87 4.28 -1.02
N SER A 196 1.93 5.09 -0.92
CA SER A 196 3.20 4.65 -0.34
C SER A 196 3.16 4.40 1.18
N ILE A 197 2.08 4.77 1.86
CA ILE A 197 1.81 4.41 3.26
C ILE A 197 0.72 3.34 3.34
N HIS A 198 -0.37 3.56 2.62
CA HIS A 198 -1.52 2.67 2.56
C HIS A 198 -1.12 1.24 2.18
N ASP A 199 -0.34 1.06 1.10
CA ASP A 199 -0.10 -0.28 0.56
C ASP A 199 0.73 -1.18 1.48
N PRO A 200 1.82 -0.74 2.13
CA PRO A 200 2.50 -1.54 3.14
C PRO A 200 1.59 -1.93 4.31
N ILE A 201 0.78 -0.99 4.83
CA ILE A 201 -0.15 -1.26 5.94
C ILE A 201 -1.24 -2.25 5.48
N ALA A 202 -1.77 -2.07 4.28
CA ALA A 202 -2.75 -2.98 3.69
C ALA A 202 -2.17 -4.38 3.47
N ASN A 203 -0.94 -4.48 2.94
CA ASN A 203 -0.23 -5.74 2.74
C ASN A 203 -0.04 -6.49 4.05
N LEU A 204 0.38 -5.81 5.14
CA LEU A 204 0.56 -6.44 6.46
C LEU A 204 -0.71 -7.16 6.93
N HIS A 205 -1.88 -6.64 6.57
CA HIS A 205 -3.17 -7.19 6.97
C HIS A 205 -3.92 -7.85 5.81
N HIS A 206 -3.23 -8.18 4.71
CA HIS A 206 -3.79 -8.89 3.57
C HIS A 206 -3.75 -10.39 3.86
N ILE A 207 -4.90 -10.95 4.19
CA ILE A 207 -5.08 -12.38 4.48
C ILE A 207 -6.13 -12.93 3.51
N PRO A 208 -5.75 -13.76 2.52
CA PRO A 208 -6.69 -14.37 1.58
C PRO A 208 -7.72 -15.26 2.29
N ARG A 209 -8.96 -14.79 2.47
CA ARG A 209 -10.00 -15.52 3.22
C ARG A 209 -10.37 -16.91 2.67
N ASN A 210 -10.22 -17.12 1.36
CA ASN A 210 -10.67 -18.33 0.68
C ASN A 210 -9.66 -19.47 0.69
N LYS A 211 -8.51 -19.33 1.37
CA LYS A 211 -7.43 -20.32 1.38
C LYS A 211 -7.18 -20.96 2.76
N PHE A 212 -7.89 -20.52 3.79
CA PHE A 212 -7.56 -20.83 5.18
C PHE A 212 -8.80 -21.21 5.98
N SER A 213 -8.61 -22.07 7.00
CA SER A 213 -9.65 -22.32 7.99
C SER A 213 -9.91 -21.05 8.83
N SER A 214 -11.01 -21.04 9.57
CA SER A 214 -11.28 -19.96 10.52
C SER A 214 -10.17 -19.83 11.57
N SER A 215 -9.65 -20.95 12.08
CA SER A 215 -8.56 -20.97 13.07
C SER A 215 -7.29 -20.32 12.52
N ASP A 216 -6.85 -20.74 11.33
CA ASP A 216 -5.68 -20.18 10.65
C ASP A 216 -5.86 -18.68 10.39
N HIS A 217 -7.07 -18.27 9.99
CA HIS A 217 -7.37 -16.86 9.77
C HIS A 217 -7.24 -16.03 11.06
N HIS A 218 -7.70 -16.57 12.20
CA HIS A 218 -7.53 -15.91 13.50
C HIS A 218 -6.05 -15.79 13.88
N GLN A 219 -5.27 -16.86 13.73
CA GLN A 219 -3.84 -16.87 14.01
C GLN A 219 -3.07 -15.87 13.14
N LEU A 220 -3.30 -15.87 11.83
CA LEU A 220 -2.68 -14.93 10.90
C LEU A 220 -3.05 -13.48 11.22
N ARG A 221 -4.31 -13.22 11.61
CA ARG A 221 -4.75 -11.88 12.03
C ARG A 221 -4.07 -11.43 13.32
N GLN A 222 -3.93 -12.33 14.31
CA GLN A 222 -3.22 -12.04 15.55
C GLN A 222 -1.75 -11.75 15.26
N ALA A 223 -1.06 -12.59 14.47
CA ALA A 223 0.33 -12.39 14.07
C ALA A 223 0.53 -11.03 13.36
N ALA A 224 -0.35 -10.67 12.42
CA ALA A 224 -0.30 -9.38 11.75
C ALA A 224 -0.48 -8.20 12.73
N MET A 225 -1.32 -8.36 13.75
CA MET A 225 -1.52 -7.34 14.79
C MET A 225 -0.32 -7.24 15.73
N THR A 226 0.30 -8.36 16.10
CA THR A 226 1.54 -8.41 16.87
C THR A 226 2.67 -7.66 16.15
N VAL A 227 2.84 -7.92 14.85
CA VAL A 227 3.82 -7.21 14.01
C VAL A 227 3.48 -5.72 13.93
N TRP A 228 2.20 -5.36 13.78
CA TRP A 228 1.77 -3.95 13.80
C TRP A 228 2.15 -3.25 15.12
N GLN A 229 1.89 -3.87 16.26
CA GLN A 229 2.21 -3.33 17.58
C GLN A 229 3.72 -3.16 17.77
N GLU A 230 4.54 -4.08 17.28
CA GLU A 230 6.01 -3.94 17.29
C GLU A 230 6.48 -2.78 16.41
N ILE A 231 5.94 -2.65 15.21
CA ILE A 231 6.28 -1.59 14.25
C ILE A 231 5.94 -0.21 14.83
N ALA A 232 4.78 -0.14 15.48
CA ALA A 232 4.33 1.04 16.19
C ALA A 232 5.06 1.25 17.52
N CYS A 233 5.94 0.34 17.96
CA CYS A 233 6.57 0.40 19.29
C CYS A 233 5.54 0.52 20.43
N VAL A 234 4.39 -0.15 20.29
CA VAL A 234 3.28 -0.12 21.24
C VAL A 234 3.26 -1.36 22.14
N LYS A 235 4.02 -2.41 21.81
CA LYS A 235 4.21 -3.53 22.74
C LYS A 235 4.76 -3.01 24.07
N THR A 236 4.01 -3.26 25.14
CA THR A 236 4.55 -3.26 26.50
C THR A 236 5.62 -4.35 26.57
N ALA A 237 6.76 -4.02 27.17
CA ALA A 237 7.76 -5.00 27.58
C ALA A 237 7.15 -6.05 28.51
#